data_AF-A0ABC9SGS1-F1
#
_entry.id   AF-A0ABC9SGS1-F1
#
_cell.length_a   1.000
_cell.length_b   1.000
_cell.length_c   1.000
_cell.angle_alpha   90.00
_cell.angle_beta   90.00
_cell.angle_gamma   90.00
#
_symmetry.space_group_name_H-M   'P 1'
#
loop_
_entity.id
_entity.type
_entity.pdbx_description
1 polymer ?
#
loop_
_entity_poly.entity_id
_entity_poly.type
_entity_poly.pdbx_seq_one_letter_code
_entity_poly.pdbx_strand_id
1 'polypeptide(L)'
;MRKVFIGQPISNDTENMKSLETTVDTQDVSLQVIQSPGHCDGHASFYDSKHCILFAGDSFMHTVFTSPNRDVSGADWIRTLQNYCNLNIRTMIGAHGYVYTSDETILRSRFVVRRKDPKQMILDKLRFMEWARDVVMEGERRGLPYSVIEACLFPWQSWWSWYTWFTDESGRLFSAGEFSRTHFLRSFSSFPENVPFRFPMFANLINRLKKTLTRRIF
;
A
#
# COMPACT_ATOMS: atom_id res chain seq x y z
N MET A 1 -0.50 10.10 17.76
CA MET A 1 -1.82 9.48 18.03
C MET A 1 -1.95 8.11 17.36
N ARG A 2 -1.14 7.78 16.33
CA ARG A 2 -0.94 6.46 15.69
C ARG A 2 -1.05 5.22 16.62
N LYS A 3 -0.53 5.33 17.85
CA LYS A 3 -0.36 4.24 18.82
C LYS A 3 -1.66 3.72 19.47
N VAL A 4 -2.73 4.51 19.56
CA VAL A 4 -3.88 4.17 20.43
C VAL A 4 -4.97 3.39 19.70
N PHE A 5 -5.20 3.62 18.42
CA PHE A 5 -6.34 3.04 17.69
C PHE A 5 -5.99 1.78 16.89
N ILE A 6 -4.76 1.66 16.37
CA ILE A 6 -4.33 0.52 15.54
C ILE A 6 -3.47 -0.47 16.36
N GLY A 7 -3.14 -0.13 17.61
CA GLY A 7 -2.34 -1.01 18.46
C GLY A 7 -0.96 -1.30 17.88
N GLN A 8 -0.28 -0.31 17.31
CA GLN A 8 1.12 -0.49 16.94
C GLN A 8 1.97 -0.56 18.22
N PRO A 9 2.58 -1.72 18.54
CA PRO A 9 3.42 -1.85 19.71
C PRO A 9 4.58 -0.86 19.61
N ILE A 10 4.95 -0.28 20.74
CA ILE A 10 6.16 0.54 20.83
C ILE A 10 7.33 -0.45 20.84
N SER A 11 7.97 -0.68 19.70
CA SER A 11 9.15 -1.54 19.65
C SER A 11 10.32 -0.79 20.26
N ASN A 12 10.63 -1.08 21.53
CA ASN A 12 11.88 -0.67 22.16
C ASN A 12 13.02 -1.68 21.89
N ASP A 13 12.72 -2.81 21.24
CA ASP A 13 13.67 -3.91 20.97
C ASP A 13 14.28 -3.83 19.55
N THR A 14 14.91 -2.72 19.21
CA THR A 14 15.76 -2.69 18.00
C THR A 14 17.10 -3.41 18.21
N GLU A 15 17.52 -3.62 19.47
CA GLU A 15 18.81 -4.24 19.80
C GLU A 15 18.92 -5.72 19.40
N ASN A 16 17.79 -6.41 19.25
CA ASN A 16 17.74 -7.83 18.84
C ASN A 16 17.28 -8.04 17.39
N MET A 17 17.02 -6.98 16.64
CA MET A 17 16.63 -7.08 15.24
C MET A 17 17.88 -7.25 14.37
N LYS A 18 18.10 -8.47 13.87
CA LYS A 18 19.10 -8.70 12.82
C LYS A 18 18.53 -8.27 11.48
N SER A 19 19.37 -7.62 10.66
CA SER A 19 19.03 -7.42 9.25
C SER A 19 18.80 -8.78 8.61
N LEU A 20 17.72 -8.92 7.84
CA LEU A 20 17.47 -10.13 7.08
C LEU A 20 18.58 -10.27 6.02
N GLU A 21 19.23 -11.42 5.98
CA GLU A 21 20.19 -11.78 4.95
C GLU A 21 19.50 -11.89 3.58
N THR A 22 20.26 -12.14 2.51
CA THR A 22 19.70 -12.30 1.15
C THR A 22 18.81 -13.54 1.01
N THR A 23 18.96 -14.52 1.90
CA THR A 23 18.15 -15.74 1.94
C THR A 23 17.70 -16.06 3.37
N VAL A 24 16.59 -16.78 3.47
CA VAL A 24 16.14 -17.46 4.69
C VAL A 24 16.10 -18.94 4.36
N ASP A 25 17.03 -19.68 4.96
CA ASP A 25 17.23 -21.08 4.71
C ASP A 25 16.80 -21.93 5.90
N THR A 26 16.09 -23.01 5.60
CA THR A 26 15.69 -24.08 6.52
C THR A 26 16.15 -25.42 5.94
N GLN A 27 15.94 -26.53 6.65
CA GLN A 27 16.28 -27.85 6.14
C GLN A 27 15.54 -28.20 4.84
N ASP A 28 14.32 -27.68 4.68
CA ASP A 28 13.41 -28.07 3.58
C ASP A 28 13.21 -26.98 2.53
N VAL A 29 13.44 -25.71 2.89
CA VAL A 29 13.10 -24.55 2.07
C VAL A 29 14.22 -23.51 2.11
N SER A 30 14.54 -22.97 0.93
CA SER A 30 15.39 -21.79 0.75
C SER A 30 14.55 -20.68 0.11
N LEU A 31 14.39 -19.56 0.82
CA LEU A 31 13.63 -18.41 0.36
C LEU A 31 14.56 -17.24 0.11
N GLN A 32 14.49 -16.64 -1.07
CA GLN A 32 15.17 -15.38 -1.36
C GLN A 32 14.43 -14.24 -0.66
N VAL A 33 15.16 -13.37 0.02
CA VAL A 33 14.62 -12.15 0.63
C VAL A 33 14.69 -11.03 -0.39
N ILE A 34 13.54 -10.46 -0.72
CA ILE A 34 13.40 -9.32 -1.62
C ILE A 34 12.94 -8.13 -0.79
N GLN A 35 13.79 -7.11 -0.68
CA GLN A 35 13.37 -5.84 -0.11
C GLN A 35 12.28 -5.25 -1.01
N SER A 36 11.10 -5.02 -0.44
CA SER A 36 9.90 -4.62 -1.17
C SER A 36 9.24 -3.40 -0.54
N PRO A 37 9.97 -2.26 -0.46
CA PRO A 37 9.44 -1.02 0.09
C PRO A 37 8.30 -0.46 -0.78
N GLY A 38 7.61 0.53 -0.24
CA GLY A 38 6.55 1.25 -0.93
C GLY A 38 5.25 1.24 -0.16
N HIS A 39 4.71 0.07 0.20
CA HIS A 39 3.53 0.00 1.07
C HIS A 39 3.83 0.49 2.50
N CYS A 40 5.00 0.11 3.01
CA CYS A 40 5.60 0.64 4.23
C CYS A 40 7.12 0.46 4.16
N ASP A 41 7.84 1.23 4.96
CA ASP A 41 9.28 1.09 5.12
C ASP A 41 9.64 -0.22 5.81
N GLY A 42 10.73 -0.84 5.35
CA GLY A 42 11.22 -2.12 5.90
C GLY A 42 10.40 -3.35 5.51
N HIS A 43 9.42 -3.21 4.60
CA HIS A 43 8.69 -4.35 4.07
C HIS A 43 9.61 -5.26 3.25
N ALA A 44 9.52 -6.57 3.50
CA ALA A 44 10.25 -7.59 2.77
C ALA A 44 9.29 -8.67 2.26
N SER A 45 9.59 -9.18 1.08
CA SER A 45 8.88 -10.29 0.44
C SER A 45 9.82 -11.45 0.26
N PHE A 46 9.24 -12.65 0.18
CA PHE A 46 10.01 -13.87 0.06
C PHE A 46 9.71 -14.55 -1.26
N TYR A 47 10.73 -15.11 -1.90
CA TYR A 47 10.57 -15.80 -3.17
C TYR A 47 11.20 -17.18 -3.14
N ASP A 48 10.38 -18.19 -3.44
CA ASP A 48 10.82 -19.56 -3.67
C ASP A 48 11.05 -19.75 -5.17
N SER A 49 12.32 -19.74 -5.59
CA SER A 49 12.68 -19.91 -7.00
C SER A 49 12.44 -21.32 -7.53
N LYS A 50 12.47 -22.34 -6.66
CA LYS A 50 12.26 -23.73 -7.04
C LYS A 50 10.80 -23.98 -7.40
N HIS A 51 9.88 -23.44 -6.61
CA HIS A 51 8.45 -23.61 -6.82
C HIS A 51 7.79 -22.42 -7.55
N CYS A 52 8.54 -21.35 -7.82
CA CYS A 52 8.07 -20.14 -8.49
C CYS A 52 6.95 -19.42 -7.68
N ILE A 53 7.14 -19.35 -6.35
CA ILE A 53 6.15 -18.78 -5.41
C ILE A 53 6.66 -17.46 -4.84
N LEU A 54 5.90 -16.39 -5.03
CA LEU A 54 6.16 -15.09 -4.41
C LEU A 54 5.23 -14.88 -3.20
N PHE A 55 5.80 -14.71 -2.02
CA PHE A 55 5.12 -14.24 -0.81
C PHE A 55 5.21 -12.71 -0.77
N ALA A 56 4.27 -12.05 -1.44
CA ALA A 56 4.28 -10.60 -1.64
C ALA A 56 3.81 -9.82 -0.40
N GLY A 57 2.99 -10.42 0.47
CA GLY A 57 2.43 -9.71 1.62
C GLY A 57 1.68 -8.44 1.20
N ASP A 58 1.85 -7.36 1.96
CA ASP A 58 1.12 -6.09 1.71
C ASP A 58 1.67 -5.29 0.52
N SER A 59 2.86 -5.64 0.01
CA SER A 59 3.32 -5.11 -1.29
C SER A 59 2.35 -5.45 -2.43
N PHE A 60 1.53 -6.49 -2.28
CA PHE A 60 0.47 -6.84 -3.21
C PHE A 60 -0.87 -7.16 -2.52
N MET A 61 -1.71 -6.13 -2.31
CA MET A 61 -3.09 -6.29 -1.84
C MET A 61 -4.10 -6.51 -2.98
N HIS A 62 -4.05 -5.67 -4.01
CA HIS A 62 -4.89 -5.75 -5.21
C HIS A 62 -4.22 -4.98 -6.37
N THR A 63 -4.74 -5.15 -7.59
CA THR A 63 -4.29 -4.43 -8.79
C THR A 63 -4.54 -2.92 -8.73
N VAL A 64 -5.58 -2.51 -8.02
CA VAL A 64 -5.95 -1.12 -7.78
C VAL A 64 -6.01 -0.94 -6.27
N PHE A 65 -5.17 -0.06 -5.75
CA PHE A 65 -5.11 0.24 -4.33
C PHE A 65 -4.95 1.74 -4.16
N THR A 66 -5.94 2.36 -3.52
CA THR A 66 -6.19 3.79 -3.63
C THR A 66 -6.14 4.52 -2.29
N SER A 67 -6.12 3.80 -1.17
CA SER A 67 -6.03 4.38 0.17
C SER A 67 -4.90 3.77 1.00
N PRO A 68 -3.65 4.01 0.61
CA PRO A 68 -2.50 3.60 1.40
C PRO A 68 -2.40 4.39 2.71
N ASN A 69 -1.51 3.90 3.58
CA ASN A 69 -1.11 4.59 4.80
C ASN A 69 -0.28 5.85 4.48
N ARG A 70 0.04 6.64 5.51
CA ARG A 70 0.85 7.85 5.37
C ARG A 70 2.30 7.62 4.93
N ASP A 71 2.88 6.47 5.29
CA ASP A 71 4.30 6.18 5.08
C ASP A 71 4.55 5.54 3.70
N VAL A 72 3.54 5.53 2.84
CA VAL A 72 3.62 4.96 1.51
C VAL A 72 4.53 5.79 0.60
N SER A 73 5.35 5.11 -0.19
CA SER A 73 6.16 5.70 -1.24
C SER A 73 5.78 5.08 -2.59
N GLY A 74 5.16 5.88 -3.45
CA GLY A 74 4.71 5.43 -4.77
C GLY A 74 5.88 5.04 -5.67
N ALA A 75 6.97 5.80 -5.62
CA ALA A 75 8.21 5.52 -6.36
C ALA A 75 8.86 4.20 -5.93
N ASP A 76 8.94 3.95 -4.63
CA ASP A 76 9.50 2.69 -4.11
C ASP A 76 8.59 1.50 -4.45
N TRP A 77 7.28 1.70 -4.40
CA TRP A 77 6.34 0.66 -4.78
C TRP A 77 6.45 0.30 -6.27
N ILE A 78 6.62 1.29 -7.16
CA ILE A 78 6.91 1.06 -8.58
C ILE A 78 8.18 0.22 -8.74
N ARG A 79 9.27 0.59 -8.07
CA ARG A 79 10.54 -0.14 -8.11
C ARG A 79 10.39 -1.58 -7.61
N THR A 80 9.64 -1.80 -6.54
CA THR A 80 9.29 -3.13 -6.03
C THR A 80 8.54 -3.96 -7.07
N LEU A 81 7.54 -3.38 -7.73
CA LEU A 81 6.76 -4.08 -8.76
C LEU A 81 7.60 -4.38 -10.00
N GLN A 82 8.51 -3.49 -10.39
CA GLN A 82 9.48 -3.73 -11.46
C GLN A 82 10.42 -4.89 -11.12
N ASN A 83 10.90 -4.98 -9.87
CA ASN A 83 11.69 -6.12 -9.42
C ASN A 83 10.90 -7.44 -9.53
N TYR A 84 9.62 -7.45 -9.17
CA TYR A 84 8.78 -8.64 -9.31
C TYR A 84 8.56 -9.05 -10.78
N CYS A 85 8.54 -8.10 -11.71
CA CYS A 85 8.40 -8.42 -13.14
C CYS A 85 9.58 -9.26 -13.69
N ASN A 86 10.74 -9.19 -13.03
CA ASN A 86 11.94 -9.95 -13.39
C ASN A 86 11.93 -11.39 -12.83
N LEU A 87 10.97 -11.73 -11.98
CA LEU A 87 10.85 -13.06 -11.38
C LEU A 87 9.97 -13.98 -12.23
N ASN A 88 10.27 -15.27 -12.18
CA ASN A 88 9.38 -16.29 -12.75
C ASN A 88 8.33 -16.68 -11.71
N ILE A 89 7.18 -15.99 -11.70
CA ILE A 89 6.14 -16.18 -10.69
C ILE A 89 4.98 -16.97 -11.29
N ARG A 90 4.73 -18.16 -10.72
CA ARG A 90 3.57 -19.00 -11.06
C ARG A 90 2.46 -18.87 -10.02
N THR A 91 2.85 -18.64 -8.77
CA THR A 91 1.94 -18.44 -7.64
C THR A 91 2.38 -17.22 -6.85
N MET A 92 1.44 -16.36 -6.49
CA MET A 92 1.66 -15.21 -5.62
C MET A 92 0.69 -15.24 -4.46
N ILE A 93 1.23 -15.11 -3.25
CA ILE A 93 0.47 -14.99 -2.02
C ILE A 93 0.53 -13.52 -1.60
N GLY A 94 -0.60 -12.83 -1.77
CA GLY A 94 -0.75 -11.42 -1.43
C GLY A 94 -1.16 -11.19 0.02
N ALA A 95 -1.54 -9.95 0.31
CA ALA A 95 -2.08 -9.56 1.60
C ALA A 95 -3.34 -10.38 1.98
N HIS A 96 -3.55 -10.55 3.28
CA HIS A 96 -4.73 -11.21 3.86
C HIS A 96 -4.96 -12.66 3.37
N GLY A 97 -3.94 -13.32 2.83
CA GLY A 97 -3.97 -14.74 2.48
C GLY A 97 -4.57 -15.08 1.13
N TYR A 98 -4.80 -14.10 0.24
CA TYR A 98 -5.23 -14.41 -1.13
C TYR A 98 -4.10 -15.06 -1.93
N VAL A 99 -4.43 -16.18 -2.59
CA VAL A 99 -3.51 -16.92 -3.44
C VAL A 99 -3.91 -16.73 -4.89
N TYR A 100 -3.07 -16.05 -5.66
CA TYR A 100 -3.19 -15.91 -7.10
C TYR A 100 -2.27 -16.92 -7.77
N THR A 101 -2.81 -17.74 -8.66
CA THR A 101 -1.98 -18.78 -9.28
C THR A 101 -2.47 -19.15 -10.67
N SER A 102 -1.51 -19.39 -11.55
CA SER A 102 -1.69 -20.08 -12.83
C SER A 102 -1.45 -21.59 -12.71
N ASP A 103 -0.99 -22.08 -11.56
CA ASP A 103 -0.80 -23.50 -11.31
C ASP A 103 -2.14 -24.21 -11.10
N GLU A 104 -2.46 -25.15 -11.99
CA GLU A 104 -3.70 -25.91 -11.93
C GLU A 104 -3.68 -26.98 -10.82
N THR A 105 -2.50 -27.39 -10.35
CA THR A 105 -2.35 -28.43 -9.32
C THR A 105 -2.74 -27.92 -7.93
N ILE A 106 -2.71 -26.60 -7.68
CA ILE A 106 -3.13 -26.01 -6.41
C ILE A 106 -4.65 -26.10 -6.27
N LEU A 107 -5.16 -26.78 -5.26
CA LEU A 107 -6.60 -26.97 -5.04
C LEU A 107 -7.37 -25.64 -5.02
N ARG A 108 -8.52 -25.60 -5.71
CA ARG A 108 -9.39 -24.43 -5.71
C ARG A 108 -10.13 -24.33 -4.37
N SER A 109 -9.81 -23.30 -3.59
CA SER A 109 -10.66 -22.82 -2.51
C SER A 109 -11.38 -21.55 -2.95
N ARG A 110 -12.72 -21.56 -2.93
CA ARG A 110 -13.58 -20.50 -3.49
C ARG A 110 -13.28 -19.10 -2.95
N PHE A 111 -12.80 -19.01 -1.71
CA PHE A 111 -12.59 -17.74 -1.01
C PHE A 111 -11.11 -17.33 -0.91
N VAL A 112 -10.19 -18.25 -1.16
CA VAL A 112 -8.75 -18.03 -0.94
C VAL A 112 -7.99 -18.02 -2.27
N VAL A 113 -8.27 -19.00 -3.14
CA VAL A 113 -7.50 -19.23 -4.36
C VAL A 113 -8.21 -18.61 -5.55
N ARG A 114 -7.51 -17.73 -6.27
CA ARG A 114 -7.96 -17.03 -7.47
C ARG A 114 -7.12 -17.49 -8.66
N ARG A 115 -7.78 -18.04 -9.68
CA ARG A 115 -7.15 -18.41 -10.96
C ARG A 115 -6.93 -17.18 -11.81
N LYS A 116 -5.86 -16.46 -11.50
CA LYS A 116 -5.39 -15.29 -12.23
C LYS A 116 -3.88 -15.41 -12.34
N ASP A 117 -3.35 -15.05 -13.50
CA ASP A 117 -1.91 -15.02 -13.72
C ASP A 117 -1.25 -13.94 -12.84
N PRO A 118 -0.39 -14.32 -11.87
CA PRO A 118 0.30 -13.36 -11.03
C PRO A 118 1.11 -12.35 -11.82
N LYS A 119 1.75 -12.77 -12.92
CA LYS A 119 2.61 -11.89 -13.72
C LYS A 119 1.79 -10.79 -14.37
N GLN A 120 0.67 -11.14 -14.99
CA GLN A 120 -0.26 -10.17 -15.54
C GLN A 120 -0.80 -9.22 -14.45
N MET A 121 -1.13 -9.73 -13.26
CA MET A 121 -1.63 -8.91 -12.16
C MET A 121 -0.60 -7.91 -11.64
N ILE A 122 0.68 -8.29 -11.56
CA ILE A 122 1.79 -7.40 -11.19
C ILE A 122 1.96 -6.32 -12.26
N LEU A 123 1.93 -6.69 -13.54
CA LEU A 123 2.02 -5.75 -14.66
C LEU A 123 0.84 -4.77 -14.69
N ASP A 124 -0.38 -5.23 -14.44
CA ASP A 124 -1.57 -4.38 -14.34
C ASP A 124 -1.40 -3.35 -13.21
N LYS A 125 -0.91 -3.79 -12.05
CA LYS A 125 -0.66 -2.90 -10.91
C LYS A 125 0.45 -1.90 -11.22
N LEU A 126 1.55 -2.35 -11.83
CA LEU A 126 2.66 -1.48 -12.22
C LEU A 126 2.18 -0.39 -13.19
N ARG A 127 1.45 -0.77 -14.25
CA ARG A 127 0.86 0.19 -15.19
C ARG A 127 -0.05 1.21 -14.50
N PHE A 128 -0.87 0.76 -13.56
CA PHE A 128 -1.71 1.67 -12.78
C PHE A 128 -0.88 2.66 -11.95
N MET A 129 0.17 2.20 -11.28
CA MET A 129 1.04 3.05 -10.47
C MET A 129 1.83 4.06 -11.32
N GLU A 130 2.35 3.62 -12.46
CA GLU A 130 3.06 4.49 -13.42
C GLU A 130 2.11 5.53 -14.02
N TRP A 131 0.90 5.12 -14.44
CA TRP A 131 -0.13 6.05 -14.90
C TRP A 131 -0.49 7.08 -13.82
N ALA A 132 -0.66 6.63 -12.56
CA ALA A 132 -0.99 7.53 -11.46
C ALA A 132 0.12 8.55 -11.22
N ARG A 133 1.39 8.12 -11.22
CA ARG A 133 2.55 9.02 -11.16
C ARG A 133 2.50 10.06 -12.28
N ASP A 134 2.31 9.61 -13.52
CA ASP A 134 2.34 10.49 -14.69
C ASP A 134 1.22 11.54 -14.66
N VAL A 135 0.01 11.16 -14.21
CA VAL A 135 -1.11 12.09 -13.99
C VAL A 135 -0.77 13.15 -12.93
N VAL A 136 -0.13 12.76 -11.83
CA VAL A 136 0.28 13.70 -10.77
C VAL A 136 1.34 14.67 -11.30
N MET A 137 2.39 14.15 -11.93
CA MET A 137 3.47 14.96 -12.48
C MET A 137 2.97 15.94 -13.53
N GLU A 138 2.10 15.50 -14.44
CA GLU A 138 1.52 16.36 -15.47
C GLU A 138 0.60 17.44 -14.86
N GLY A 139 -0.17 17.08 -13.83
CA GLY A 139 -1.00 18.02 -13.09
C GLY A 139 -0.18 19.12 -12.41
N GLU A 140 0.91 18.75 -11.74
CA GLU A 140 1.87 19.68 -11.12
C GLU A 140 2.55 20.57 -12.16
N ARG A 141 3.01 19.98 -13.28
CA ARG A 141 3.64 20.71 -14.39
C ARG A 141 2.71 21.77 -14.98
N ARG A 142 1.40 21.50 -15.01
CA ARG A 142 0.36 22.42 -15.47
C ARG A 142 -0.12 23.41 -14.41
N GLY A 143 0.40 23.32 -13.17
CA GLY A 143 -0.03 24.17 -12.05
C GLY A 143 -1.49 23.94 -11.64
N LEU A 144 -2.03 22.73 -11.86
CA LEU A 144 -3.41 22.43 -11.49
C LEU A 144 -3.56 22.32 -9.97
N PRO A 145 -4.72 22.72 -9.40
CA PRO A 145 -5.01 22.45 -8.00
C PRO A 145 -5.03 20.94 -7.71
N TYR A 146 -4.49 20.52 -6.57
CA TYR A 146 -4.46 19.09 -6.20
C TYR A 146 -5.84 18.41 -6.14
N SER A 147 -6.90 19.17 -5.86
CA SER A 147 -8.27 18.65 -5.94
C SER A 147 -8.67 18.21 -7.36
N VAL A 148 -8.17 18.91 -8.38
CA VAL A 148 -8.37 18.56 -9.79
C VAL A 148 -7.53 17.36 -10.16
N ILE A 149 -6.26 17.32 -9.74
CA ILE A 149 -5.36 16.17 -9.96
C ILE A 149 -5.95 14.89 -9.35
N GLU A 150 -6.48 14.98 -8.13
CA GLU A 150 -7.15 13.87 -7.45
C GLU A 150 -8.42 13.40 -8.20
N ALA A 151 -9.20 14.34 -8.75
CA ALA A 151 -10.37 14.01 -9.56
C ALA A 151 -9.98 13.33 -10.90
N CYS A 152 -8.80 13.62 -11.44
CA CYS A 152 -8.26 12.95 -12.62
C CYS A 152 -7.78 11.51 -12.30
N LEU A 153 -7.19 11.30 -11.12
CA LEU A 153 -6.79 9.96 -10.66
C LEU A 153 -7.99 9.06 -10.33
N PHE A 154 -9.06 9.65 -9.81
CA PHE A 154 -10.26 8.92 -9.40
C PHE A 154 -11.50 9.47 -10.11
N PRO A 155 -11.60 9.28 -11.44
CA PRO A 155 -12.67 9.86 -12.23
C PRO A 155 -14.01 9.26 -11.83
N TRP A 156 -14.98 10.12 -11.52
CA TRP A 156 -16.35 9.72 -11.13
C TRP A 156 -17.09 8.94 -12.21
N GLN A 157 -16.65 8.99 -13.48
CA GLN A 157 -17.24 8.17 -14.55
C GLN A 157 -16.77 6.71 -14.52
N SER A 158 -15.80 6.36 -13.67
CA SER A 158 -15.27 5.01 -13.58
C SER A 158 -15.96 4.20 -12.48
N TRP A 159 -16.49 3.03 -12.85
CA TRP A 159 -17.10 2.07 -11.92
C TRP A 159 -16.13 1.64 -10.80
N TRP A 160 -14.85 1.42 -11.09
CA TRP A 160 -13.89 1.01 -10.05
C TRP A 160 -13.66 2.14 -9.03
N SER A 161 -13.75 3.40 -9.45
CA SER A 161 -13.57 4.57 -8.56
C SER A 161 -14.70 4.67 -7.53
N TRP A 162 -15.92 4.31 -7.91
CA TRP A 162 -17.07 4.19 -7.00
C TRP A 162 -16.94 2.99 -6.05
N TYR A 163 -16.56 1.83 -6.59
CA TYR A 163 -16.38 0.62 -5.79
C TYR A 163 -15.34 0.81 -4.68
N THR A 164 -14.20 1.43 -5.03
CA THR A 164 -13.14 1.74 -4.07
C THR A 164 -13.49 2.90 -3.15
N TRP A 165 -14.35 3.85 -3.57
CA TRP A 165 -14.67 5.03 -2.75
C TRP A 165 -15.35 4.67 -1.44
N PHE A 166 -16.29 3.72 -1.44
CA PHE A 166 -16.97 3.32 -0.22
C PHE A 166 -16.02 2.62 0.77
N THR A 167 -15.13 1.75 0.26
CA THR A 167 -14.09 1.10 1.08
C THR A 167 -13.04 2.09 1.56
N ASP A 168 -12.70 3.07 0.74
CA ASP A 168 -11.72 4.11 1.02
C ASP A 168 -12.22 5.08 2.09
N GLU A 169 -13.45 5.58 1.98
CA GLU A 169 -14.04 6.51 2.96
C GLU A 169 -14.39 5.83 4.28
N SER A 170 -14.83 4.56 4.25
CA SER A 170 -15.01 3.78 5.48
C SER A 170 -13.66 3.50 6.15
N GLY A 171 -12.65 3.05 5.39
CA GLY A 171 -11.28 2.88 5.88
C GLY A 171 -10.71 4.17 6.46
N ARG A 172 -10.92 5.31 5.80
CA ARG A 172 -10.54 6.64 6.30
C ARG A 172 -11.26 7.00 7.60
N LEU A 173 -12.56 6.77 7.69
CA LEU A 173 -13.35 7.11 8.88
C LEU A 173 -12.93 6.25 10.09
N PHE A 174 -12.81 4.94 9.91
CA PHE A 174 -12.43 4.01 10.98
C PHE A 174 -10.96 4.13 11.39
N SER A 175 -10.09 4.60 10.49
CA SER A 175 -8.68 4.88 10.79
C SER A 175 -8.40 6.32 11.20
N ALA A 176 -9.44 7.14 11.42
CA ALA A 176 -9.31 8.56 11.73
C ALA A 176 -8.45 9.37 10.71
N GLY A 177 -8.45 8.96 9.44
CA GLY A 177 -7.74 9.60 8.35
C GLY A 177 -6.41 8.96 7.94
N GLU A 178 -5.97 7.90 8.62
CA GLU A 178 -4.66 7.27 8.35
C GLU A 178 -4.60 6.53 6.99
N PHE A 179 -5.73 6.05 6.48
CA PHE A 179 -5.86 5.53 5.11
C PHE A 179 -6.60 6.54 4.24
N SER A 180 -5.96 7.04 3.17
CA SER A 180 -6.58 8.06 2.32
C SER A 180 -6.00 8.10 0.90
N ARG A 181 -6.88 8.41 -0.07
CA ARG A 181 -6.52 8.81 -1.44
C ARG A 181 -5.55 10.00 -1.49
N THR A 182 -5.62 10.88 -0.50
CA THR A 182 -4.68 11.98 -0.38
C THR A 182 -3.27 11.48 -0.09
N HIS A 183 -3.10 10.40 0.68
CA HIS A 183 -1.78 9.80 0.91
C HIS A 183 -1.23 9.13 -0.34
N PHE A 184 -2.09 8.49 -1.13
CA PHE A 184 -1.71 7.98 -2.44
C PHE A 184 -1.17 9.08 -3.35
N LEU A 185 -1.90 10.18 -3.50
CA LEU A 185 -1.48 11.31 -4.33
C LEU A 185 -0.18 11.96 -3.78
N ARG A 186 -0.08 12.15 -2.45
CA ARG A 186 1.12 12.68 -1.80
C ARG A 186 2.37 11.86 -2.10
N SER A 187 2.23 10.55 -2.24
CA SER A 187 3.37 9.65 -2.46
C SER A 187 4.00 9.77 -3.86
N PHE A 188 3.31 10.42 -4.80
CA PHE A 188 3.81 10.71 -6.15
C PHE A 188 4.12 12.19 -6.38
N SER A 189 3.68 13.06 -5.49
CA SER A 189 3.84 14.51 -5.62
C SER A 189 5.29 14.93 -5.45
N SER A 190 5.75 15.86 -6.30
CA SER A 190 7.07 16.48 -6.15
C SER A 190 7.09 17.46 -4.98
N PHE A 191 5.92 17.93 -4.54
CA PHE A 191 5.73 18.87 -3.44
C PHE A 191 4.68 18.36 -2.43
N PRO A 192 4.96 17.26 -1.70
CA PRO A 192 3.98 16.59 -0.83
C PRO A 192 3.40 17.49 0.26
N GLU A 193 4.16 18.50 0.72
CA GLU A 193 3.73 19.51 1.69
C GLU A 193 2.58 20.39 1.18
N ASN A 194 2.49 20.59 -0.13
CA ASN A 194 1.46 21.41 -0.76
C ASN A 194 0.15 20.65 -1.01
N VAL A 195 0.14 19.33 -0.85
CA VAL A 195 -1.07 18.53 -0.98
C VAL A 195 -1.93 18.72 0.28
N PRO A 196 -3.12 19.33 0.18
CA PRO A 196 -3.94 19.61 1.34
C PRO A 196 -4.48 18.32 1.95
N PHE A 197 -4.37 18.17 3.26
CA PHE A 197 -5.11 17.14 3.98
C PHE A 197 -6.60 17.44 3.87
N ARG A 198 -7.38 16.55 3.24
CA ARG A 198 -8.84 16.70 3.17
C ARG A 198 -9.43 16.69 4.60
N PHE A 199 -10.09 17.79 4.95
CA PHE A 199 -10.79 18.05 6.22
C PHE A 199 -9.92 18.01 7.50
N PRO A 200 -9.24 19.13 7.84
CA PRO A 200 -8.57 19.29 9.14
C PRO A 200 -9.55 19.39 10.33
N MET A 201 -10.87 19.29 10.09
CA MET A 201 -11.89 19.56 11.11
C MET A 201 -11.72 18.68 12.35
N PHE A 202 -11.38 17.40 12.22
CA PHE A 202 -11.17 16.55 13.38
C PHE A 202 -9.81 16.77 14.07
N ALA A 203 -8.76 17.13 13.33
CA ALA A 203 -7.46 17.47 13.93
C ALA A 203 -7.55 18.74 14.80
N ASN A 204 -8.27 19.76 14.31
CA ASN A 204 -8.50 21.00 15.06
C ASN A 204 -9.52 20.83 16.19
N LEU A 205 -10.54 19.98 16.02
CA LEU A 205 -11.50 19.68 17.08
C LEU A 205 -10.87 18.88 18.22
N ILE A 206 -10.02 17.88 17.93
CA ILE A 206 -9.28 17.11 18.94
C ILE A 206 -8.25 17.98 19.67
N ASN A 207 -7.55 18.88 18.96
CA ASN A 207 -6.65 19.84 19.61
C ASN A 207 -7.40 20.88 20.46
N ARG A 208 -8.58 21.32 20.03
CA ARG A 208 -9.47 22.18 20.84
C ARG A 208 -9.96 21.45 22.09
N LEU A 209 -10.46 20.22 21.96
CA LEU A 209 -10.91 19.37 23.07
C LEU A 209 -9.79 19.07 24.08
N LYS A 210 -8.58 18.77 23.61
CA LYS A 210 -7.40 18.66 24.48
C LYS A 210 -7.16 19.93 25.29
N LYS A 211 -7.20 21.10 24.64
CA LYS A 211 -6.96 22.39 25.28
C LYS A 211 -8.04 22.73 26.32
N THR A 212 -9.28 22.27 26.16
CA THR A 212 -10.35 22.40 27.16
C THR A 212 -10.22 21.40 28.31
N LEU A 213 -9.74 20.18 28.05
CA LEU A 213 -9.50 19.17 29.09
C LEU A 213 -8.29 19.52 29.97
N THR A 214 -7.21 20.08 29.42
CA THR A 214 -6.06 20.52 30.22
C THR A 214 -6.37 21.77 31.06
N ARG A 215 -7.35 22.59 30.65
CA ARG A 215 -7.80 23.77 31.40
C ARG A 215 -8.75 23.49 32.57
N ARG A 216 -9.22 22.25 32.73
CA ARG A 216 -10.10 21.85 33.85
C ARG A 216 -9.38 21.11 34.98
N ILE A 217 -8.05 20.96 34.90
CA ILE A 217 -7.22 20.26 35.89
C ILE A 217 -6.20 21.23 36.54
N PHE A 218 -6.53 22.52 36.60
CA PHE A 218 -5.86 23.50 37.44
C PHE A 218 -6.90 24.39 38.10
#